data_AF-A0A7S4UNX3-F1
#
_entry.id   AF-A0A7S4UNX3-F1
#
_cell.length_a   1.000
_cell.length_b   1.000
_cell.length_c   1.000
_cell.angle_alpha   90.00
_cell.angle_beta   90.00
_cell.angle_gamma   90.00
#
_symmetry.space_group_name_H-M   'P 1'
#
loop_
_entity.id
_entity.type
_entity.pdbx_description
1 polymer ?
#
loop_
_entity_poly.entity_id
_entity_poly.type
_entity_poly.pdbx_seq_one_letter_code
_entity_poly.pdbx_strand_id
1 'polypeptide(L)'
;MSVSEAMPPPPPPPPPDMAVDAKRRRTGSGSSSASTGSTGAGSSTLSSPGSPSATSDGRHSEMEVEWWTLDVAEAGSARFRALEELRQYLVEWSREKQDSFWHRKSRKPVLSVVVCRGKDGTFSAYRGMNTEVSLPAGSLCAERAAIARAASDFQQAEDVVAIATADPQDKINPLWPCEVCQSWLSKLRPQSPEISVLAVSSSSCRSFLVKVNGEPQPPPQPMLPPSPFVGALAPWPELLELAEGTTEWPWEAKDLVYVDGAWTFLHSAQQSILRQARSRGSHLLVGIHSDETLQTEFNGPILESFQIRAGRIQQNRYVSSILKDAPWCLTLDMIQSLGISRVVTGSVCKRQDVGSDEDGAVDPYHVARELGILEVIPSLDETTERSVHESHVARARP
;
A
#
# COMPACT_ATOMS: atom_id res chain seq x y z
N MET A 1 31.97 -48.85 54.35
CA MET A 1 31.71 -47.84 53.30
C MET A 1 30.21 -47.73 53.17
N SER A 2 29.63 -46.76 53.87
CA SER A 2 28.18 -46.62 54.07
C SER A 2 27.68 -45.45 53.23
N VAL A 3 26.73 -45.73 52.36
CA VAL A 3 26.10 -44.77 51.44
C VAL A 3 25.09 -43.95 52.25
N SER A 4 25.26 -42.62 52.30
CA SER A 4 24.26 -41.72 52.89
C SER A 4 23.26 -41.30 51.81
N GLU A 5 22.01 -41.70 51.97
CA GLU A 5 20.87 -41.16 51.22
C GLU A 5 20.61 -39.71 51.62
N ALA A 6 20.58 -38.80 50.64
CA ALA A 6 20.19 -37.42 50.84
C ALA A 6 18.66 -37.28 50.83
N MET A 7 18.09 -36.68 51.87
CA MET A 7 16.64 -36.39 51.96
C MET A 7 16.21 -35.32 50.93
N PRO A 8 15.00 -35.43 50.35
CA PRO A 8 14.46 -34.43 49.44
C PRO A 8 14.02 -33.14 50.18
N PRO A 9 14.00 -31.98 49.49
CA PRO A 9 13.64 -30.70 50.08
C PRO A 9 12.13 -30.59 50.39
N PRO A 10 11.73 -29.73 51.36
CA PRO A 10 10.34 -29.56 51.74
C PRO A 10 9.52 -28.78 50.70
N PRO A 11 8.19 -28.98 50.66
CA PRO A 11 7.30 -28.34 49.69
C PRO A 11 7.09 -26.84 49.99
N PRO A 12 6.75 -26.03 48.97
CA PRO A 12 6.52 -24.59 49.11
C PRO A 12 5.22 -24.27 49.87
N PRO A 13 5.13 -23.09 50.52
CA PRO A 13 3.95 -22.69 51.28
C PRO A 13 2.76 -22.33 50.36
N PRO A 14 1.51 -22.45 50.86
CA PRO A 14 0.32 -22.13 50.09
C PRO A 14 0.15 -20.61 49.88
N PRO A 15 -0.57 -20.19 48.82
CA PRO A 15 -0.82 -18.78 48.52
C PRO A 15 -1.80 -18.14 49.52
N PRO A 16 -1.73 -16.81 49.73
CA PRO A 16 -2.60 -16.11 50.69
C PRO A 16 -4.03 -15.95 50.15
N ASP A 17 -5.00 -16.22 51.02
CA ASP A 17 -6.44 -15.97 50.81
C ASP A 17 -6.70 -14.46 50.69
N MET A 18 -7.26 -14.01 49.56
CA MET A 18 -7.87 -12.69 49.46
C MET A 18 -9.38 -12.81 49.52
N ALA A 19 -9.90 -12.42 50.68
CA ALA A 19 -11.29 -12.34 51.05
C ALA A 19 -12.10 -11.41 50.14
N VAL A 20 -13.32 -11.86 49.89
CA VAL A 20 -14.41 -11.15 49.23
C VAL A 20 -14.88 -9.99 50.12
N ASP A 21 -14.86 -8.76 49.60
CA ASP A 21 -15.45 -7.62 50.30
C ASP A 21 -16.73 -7.17 49.58
N ALA A 22 -17.85 -7.29 50.30
CA ALA A 22 -19.18 -6.96 49.84
C ALA A 22 -19.83 -5.94 50.78
N LYS A 23 -20.41 -4.91 50.14
CA LYS A 23 -21.41 -3.93 50.61
C LYS A 23 -20.89 -2.64 51.26
N ARG A 24 -21.21 -1.53 50.59
CA ARG A 24 -22.08 -0.51 51.20
C ARG A 24 -22.99 0.21 50.20
N ARG A 25 -24.28 0.26 50.56
CA ARG A 25 -25.43 0.89 49.89
C ARG A 25 -25.46 2.43 50.02
N ARG A 26 -26.09 3.10 49.05
CA ARG A 26 -26.99 4.28 49.16
C ARG A 26 -27.73 4.44 47.81
N THR A 27 -28.98 4.00 47.65
CA THR A 27 -30.30 4.69 47.83
C THR A 27 -30.56 5.92 46.95
N GLY A 28 -31.63 5.83 46.13
CA GLY A 28 -32.33 6.92 45.41
C GLY A 28 -32.82 6.42 44.04
N SER A 29 -34.01 5.82 43.85
CA SER A 29 -35.40 6.34 43.84
C SER A 29 -35.93 6.67 42.42
N GLY A 30 -37.01 5.97 42.02
CA GLY A 30 -37.96 6.31 40.93
C GLY A 30 -37.49 5.92 39.52
N SER A 31 -38.28 5.33 38.61
CA SER A 31 -39.72 5.10 38.54
C SER A 31 -40.04 3.99 37.52
N SER A 32 -41.18 3.36 37.77
CA SER A 32 -41.89 2.27 37.09
C SER A 32 -42.26 2.48 35.61
N SER A 33 -42.23 1.39 34.83
CA SER A 33 -43.41 0.92 34.06
C SER A 33 -43.19 -0.52 33.58
N ALA A 34 -44.18 -1.37 33.86
CA ALA A 34 -44.21 -2.81 33.60
C ALA A 34 -45.12 -3.16 32.42
N SER A 35 -44.83 -4.28 31.75
CA SER A 35 -45.80 -5.25 31.19
C SER A 35 -45.02 -6.37 30.47
N THR A 36 -44.85 -7.56 31.09
CA THR A 36 -45.64 -8.81 30.91
C THR A 36 -45.66 -9.34 29.47
N GLY A 37 -44.93 -10.44 29.17
CA GLY A 37 -45.47 -11.81 29.05
C GLY A 37 -45.72 -12.13 27.56
N SER A 38 -45.53 -13.31 26.97
CA SER A 38 -45.42 -14.68 27.45
C SER A 38 -44.81 -15.58 26.34
N THR A 39 -44.36 -16.75 26.78
CA THR A 39 -43.98 -17.96 26.04
C THR A 39 -44.98 -18.48 25.01
N GLY A 40 -44.49 -19.19 23.98
CA GLY A 40 -45.30 -20.08 23.15
C GLY A 40 -44.46 -20.87 22.13
N ALA A 41 -44.25 -22.16 22.38
CA ALA A 41 -43.72 -23.13 21.42
C ALA A 41 -44.86 -23.74 20.59
N GLY A 42 -44.62 -24.05 19.32
CA GLY A 42 -45.56 -24.77 18.46
C GLY A 42 -44.95 -25.14 17.11
N SER A 43 -44.80 -26.44 16.88
CA SER A 43 -44.39 -27.08 15.62
C SER A 43 -45.63 -27.41 14.77
N SER A 44 -45.58 -27.17 13.46
CA SER A 44 -46.22 -28.03 12.45
C SER A 44 -45.88 -27.58 11.01
N THR A 45 -45.75 -28.59 10.16
CA THR A 45 -45.24 -28.63 8.78
C THR A 45 -46.24 -28.29 7.66
N LEU A 46 -45.68 -27.82 6.53
CA LEU A 46 -46.04 -28.02 5.10
C LEU A 46 -47.36 -27.46 4.52
N SER A 47 -47.22 -26.53 3.56
CA SER A 47 -47.63 -26.71 2.14
C SER A 47 -47.23 -25.49 1.27
N SER A 48 -46.64 -25.76 0.10
CA SER A 48 -46.26 -24.78 -0.95
C SER A 48 -47.46 -24.13 -1.64
N PRO A 49 -47.28 -22.97 -2.29
CA PRO A 49 -47.43 -22.97 -3.76
C PRO A 49 -46.49 -22.01 -4.53
N GLY A 50 -46.09 -22.46 -5.72
CA GLY A 50 -46.04 -21.63 -6.94
C GLY A 50 -44.86 -20.68 -7.16
N SER A 51 -43.89 -21.13 -7.96
CA SER A 51 -42.87 -20.31 -8.61
C SER A 51 -43.44 -19.16 -9.45
N PRO A 52 -42.72 -18.02 -9.52
CA PRO A 52 -42.55 -17.32 -10.77
C PRO A 52 -41.06 -17.26 -11.18
N SER A 53 -40.88 -17.40 -12.48
CA SER A 53 -39.64 -17.49 -13.23
C SER A 53 -38.69 -16.29 -13.06
N ALA A 54 -37.40 -16.64 -13.17
CA ALA A 54 -36.21 -15.79 -13.27
C ALA A 54 -36.38 -14.49 -14.08
N THR A 55 -35.76 -13.42 -13.60
CA THR A 55 -34.59 -12.77 -14.25
C THR A 55 -34.18 -11.52 -13.47
N SER A 56 -32.93 -11.48 -13.01
CA SER A 56 -31.99 -10.34 -13.05
C SER A 56 -30.97 -10.51 -11.92
N ASP A 57 -29.80 -10.98 -12.32
CA ASP A 57 -28.59 -11.21 -11.54
C ASP A 57 -28.25 -10.06 -10.59
N GLY A 58 -28.42 -10.31 -9.30
CA GLY A 58 -27.67 -9.60 -8.27
C GLY A 58 -26.24 -10.11 -8.27
N ARG A 59 -25.38 -9.55 -9.13
CA ARG A 59 -23.93 -9.73 -9.01
C ARG A 59 -23.47 -9.06 -7.72
N HIS A 60 -23.39 -9.83 -6.64
CA HIS A 60 -22.40 -9.56 -5.61
C HIS A 60 -21.04 -9.64 -6.32
N SER A 61 -20.42 -8.49 -6.56
CA SER A 61 -19.05 -8.38 -7.02
C SER A 61 -18.17 -9.13 -6.01
N GLU A 62 -17.75 -10.35 -6.33
CA GLU A 62 -16.59 -10.96 -5.68
C GLU A 62 -15.44 -9.96 -5.89
N MET A 63 -14.91 -9.43 -4.78
CA MET A 63 -13.74 -8.56 -4.82
C MET A 63 -12.62 -9.37 -5.46
N GLU A 64 -12.18 -8.99 -6.66
CA GLU A 64 -11.06 -9.62 -7.33
C GLU A 64 -9.83 -9.44 -6.44
N VAL A 65 -9.35 -10.52 -5.82
CA VAL A 65 -8.22 -10.46 -4.91
C VAL A 65 -6.95 -10.38 -5.74
N GLU A 66 -6.38 -9.18 -5.84
CA GLU A 66 -5.12 -8.96 -6.53
C GLU A 66 -3.94 -9.51 -5.71
N TRP A 67 -3.14 -10.38 -6.33
CA TRP A 67 -2.01 -11.06 -5.68
C TRP A 67 -0.69 -10.37 -5.98
N TRP A 68 0.15 -10.20 -4.95
CA TRP A 68 1.56 -9.88 -5.13
C TRP A 68 2.30 -11.11 -5.66
N THR A 69 3.33 -10.88 -6.48
CA THR A 69 4.27 -11.92 -6.90
C THR A 69 5.65 -11.64 -6.31
N LEU A 70 6.43 -12.71 -6.08
CA LEU A 70 7.79 -12.61 -5.54
C LEU A 70 8.70 -11.78 -6.46
N ASP A 71 8.47 -11.81 -7.77
CA ASP A 71 9.23 -11.03 -8.76
C ASP A 71 9.03 -9.51 -8.61
N VAL A 72 7.86 -9.10 -8.10
CA VAL A 72 7.51 -7.70 -7.84
C VAL A 72 7.88 -7.29 -6.41
N ALA A 73 8.23 -8.24 -5.54
CA ALA A 73 8.76 -7.92 -4.23
C ALA A 73 10.18 -7.34 -4.37
N GLU A 74 10.38 -6.08 -3.96
CA GLU A 74 11.68 -5.40 -4.00
C GLU A 74 12.78 -6.30 -3.40
N ALA A 75 13.74 -6.69 -4.24
CA ALA A 75 14.87 -7.53 -3.84
C ALA A 75 15.63 -6.86 -2.68
N GLY A 76 15.82 -7.62 -1.59
CA GLY A 76 16.46 -7.11 -0.38
C GLY A 76 15.51 -6.41 0.61
N SER A 77 14.22 -6.23 0.29
CA SER A 77 13.23 -5.73 1.25
C SER A 77 12.94 -6.72 2.39
N ALA A 78 12.39 -6.22 3.51
CA ALA A 78 11.97 -7.06 4.63
C ALA A 78 10.95 -8.14 4.22
N ARG A 79 10.04 -7.80 3.29
CA ARG A 79 9.04 -8.75 2.76
C ARG A 79 9.71 -9.86 1.97
N PHE A 80 10.64 -9.51 1.08
CA PHE A 80 11.42 -10.47 0.32
C PHE A 80 12.22 -11.40 1.26
N ARG A 81 12.86 -10.85 2.30
CA ARG A 81 13.57 -11.66 3.30
C ARG A 81 12.64 -12.61 4.07
N ALA A 82 11.43 -12.16 4.44
CA ALA A 82 10.46 -13.00 5.12
C ALA A 82 9.98 -14.17 4.25
N LEU A 83 9.72 -13.91 2.96
CA LEU A 83 9.28 -14.93 2.00
C LEU A 83 10.39 -15.95 1.71
N GLU A 84 11.63 -15.50 1.52
CA GLU A 84 12.75 -16.40 1.24
C GLU A 84 13.05 -17.31 2.43
N GLU A 85 13.07 -16.75 3.65
CA GLU A 85 13.25 -17.53 4.86
C GLU A 85 12.09 -18.50 5.11
N LEU A 86 10.84 -18.07 4.84
CA LEU A 86 9.67 -18.95 4.97
C LEU A 86 9.73 -20.09 3.96
N ARG A 87 10.09 -19.81 2.71
CA ARG A 87 10.28 -20.81 1.66
C ARG A 87 11.34 -21.83 2.06
N GLN A 88 12.48 -21.37 2.59
CA GLN A 88 13.51 -22.25 3.11
C GLN A 88 13.00 -23.09 4.29
N TYR A 89 12.29 -22.48 5.23
CA TYR A 89 11.74 -23.18 6.39
C TYR A 89 10.73 -24.26 5.99
N LEU A 90 9.87 -23.99 5.00
CA LEU A 90 8.93 -24.95 4.44
C LEU A 90 9.63 -26.17 3.82
N VAL A 91 10.70 -25.94 3.05
CA VAL A 91 11.52 -27.00 2.46
C VAL A 91 12.17 -27.85 3.55
N GLU A 92 12.78 -27.23 4.55
CA GLU A 92 13.40 -27.95 5.68
C GLU A 92 12.34 -28.76 6.45
N TRP A 93 11.20 -28.16 6.78
CA TRP A 93 10.12 -28.83 7.49
C TRP A 93 9.59 -30.06 6.74
N SER A 94 9.51 -30.00 5.40
CA SER A 94 9.05 -31.13 4.58
C SER A 94 10.01 -32.34 4.55
N ARG A 95 11.30 -32.10 4.86
CA ARG A 95 12.34 -33.13 4.87
C ARG A 95 12.52 -33.79 6.23
N GLU A 96 12.16 -33.07 7.30
CA GLU A 96 12.28 -33.54 8.66
C GLU A 96 11.15 -34.49 9.07
N LYS A 97 11.36 -35.26 10.14
CA LYS A 97 10.31 -36.10 10.72
C LYS A 97 9.45 -35.28 11.68
N GLN A 98 8.15 -35.20 11.41
CA GLN A 98 7.23 -34.44 12.25
C GLN A 98 6.78 -35.26 13.48
N ASP A 99 6.84 -34.65 14.66
CA ASP A 99 6.25 -35.20 15.88
C ASP A 99 4.77 -34.82 15.99
N SER A 100 3.90 -35.82 15.97
CA SER A 100 2.44 -35.67 16.07
C SER A 100 1.96 -35.01 17.37
N PHE A 101 2.80 -34.97 18.41
CA PHE A 101 2.44 -34.37 19.70
C PHE A 101 2.13 -32.87 19.58
N TRP A 102 2.89 -32.12 18.79
CA TRP A 102 2.78 -30.65 18.70
C TRP A 102 1.49 -30.17 18.05
N HIS A 103 0.88 -30.98 17.19
CA HIS A 103 -0.37 -30.68 16.47
C HIS A 103 -1.45 -31.70 16.77
N ARG A 104 -1.45 -32.26 17.99
CA ARG A 104 -2.29 -33.40 18.36
C ARG A 104 -3.80 -33.16 18.29
N LYS A 105 -4.28 -31.90 18.26
CA LYS A 105 -5.73 -31.61 18.17
C LYS A 105 -6.18 -31.49 16.72
N SER A 106 -5.61 -30.55 15.98
CA SER A 106 -6.05 -30.23 14.61
C SER A 106 -5.31 -31.04 13.54
N ARG A 107 -4.09 -31.50 13.85
CA ARG A 107 -3.11 -32.04 12.88
C ARG A 107 -2.75 -31.07 11.76
N LYS A 108 -2.91 -29.76 12.01
CA LYS A 108 -2.63 -28.67 11.07
C LYS A 108 -1.40 -27.88 11.53
N PRO A 109 -0.21 -28.19 11.01
CA PRO A 109 0.95 -27.34 11.21
C PRO A 109 0.76 -26.01 10.49
N VAL A 110 1.29 -24.95 11.09
CA VAL A 110 1.40 -23.61 10.53
C VAL A 110 2.80 -23.12 10.88
N LEU A 111 3.51 -22.65 9.87
CA LEU A 111 4.85 -22.08 10.00
C LEU A 111 4.77 -20.58 9.80
N SER A 112 5.53 -19.83 10.58
CA SER A 112 5.63 -18.39 10.47
C SER A 112 7.08 -17.94 10.58
N VAL A 113 7.40 -16.85 9.88
CA VAL A 113 8.67 -16.15 9.97
C VAL A 113 8.40 -14.70 10.34
N VAL A 114 9.18 -14.18 11.28
CA VAL A 114 9.21 -12.77 11.67
C VAL A 114 10.56 -12.20 11.28
N VAL A 115 10.56 -11.08 10.58
CA VAL A 115 11.77 -10.33 10.21
C VAL A 115 11.89 -9.09 11.07
N CYS A 116 13.07 -8.92 11.65
CA CYS A 116 13.45 -7.73 12.41
C CYS A 116 14.52 -6.94 11.65
N ARG A 117 14.44 -5.60 11.72
CA ARG A 117 15.40 -4.67 11.12
C ARG A 117 16.45 -4.29 12.16
N GLY A 118 17.71 -4.59 11.88
CA GLY A 118 18.85 -4.15 12.68
C GLY A 118 19.16 -2.67 12.48
N LYS A 119 19.97 -2.10 13.39
CA LYS A 119 20.39 -0.69 13.36
C LYS A 119 21.25 -0.33 12.14
N ASP A 120 21.92 -1.32 11.57
CA ASP A 120 22.72 -1.24 10.35
C ASP A 120 21.88 -1.42 9.08
N GLY A 121 20.55 -1.56 9.21
CA GLY A 121 19.64 -1.82 8.11
C GLY A 121 19.60 -3.28 7.65
N THR A 122 20.35 -4.18 8.31
CA THR A 122 20.28 -5.61 8.01
C THR A 122 18.99 -6.24 8.52
N PHE A 123 18.62 -7.40 7.96
CA PHE A 123 17.42 -8.12 8.37
C PHE A 123 17.79 -9.45 9.02
N SER A 124 17.27 -9.68 10.23
CA SER A 124 17.31 -10.97 10.91
C SER A 124 15.93 -11.62 10.85
N ALA A 125 15.89 -12.95 10.72
CA ALA A 125 14.65 -13.69 10.57
C ALA A 125 14.51 -14.76 11.66
N TYR A 126 13.31 -14.88 12.22
CA TYR A 126 13.00 -15.76 13.35
C TYR A 126 11.82 -16.64 12.99
N ARG A 127 12.00 -17.95 13.11
CA ARG A 127 11.00 -18.96 12.76
C ARG A 127 10.13 -19.31 13.96
N GLY A 128 8.87 -19.61 13.69
CA GLY A 128 7.90 -20.08 14.66
C GLY A 128 6.96 -21.11 14.05
N MET A 129 6.48 -22.03 14.87
CA MET A 129 5.51 -23.05 14.51
C MET A 129 4.41 -23.08 15.56
N ASN A 130 3.17 -23.26 15.15
CA ASN A 130 2.07 -23.40 16.10
C ASN A 130 2.23 -24.67 16.95
N THR A 131 1.82 -24.61 18.21
CA THR A 131 1.80 -25.77 19.11
C THR A 131 0.49 -25.85 19.88
N GLU A 132 -0.08 -27.05 19.96
CA GLU A 132 -1.41 -27.32 20.51
C GLU A 132 -1.33 -28.15 21.79
N VAL A 133 -0.74 -27.56 22.82
CA VAL A 133 -0.70 -28.20 24.14
C VAL A 133 -2.06 -27.96 24.82
N SER A 134 -2.69 -29.02 25.34
CA SER A 134 -4.02 -28.94 25.96
C SER A 134 -3.94 -28.28 27.34
N LEU A 135 -3.69 -26.96 27.36
CA LEU A 135 -3.51 -26.15 28.56
C LEU A 135 -4.62 -25.10 28.69
N PRO A 136 -4.92 -24.62 29.91
CA PRO A 136 -5.86 -23.52 30.15
C PRO A 136 -5.48 -22.23 29.40
N ALA A 137 -4.18 -21.99 29.21
CA ALA A 137 -3.66 -20.84 28.47
C ALA A 137 -3.83 -20.94 26.94
N GLY A 138 -4.32 -22.08 26.43
CA GLY A 138 -4.58 -22.32 25.02
C GLY A 138 -3.37 -22.77 24.20
N SER A 139 -3.60 -22.97 22.90
CA SER A 139 -2.56 -23.24 21.90
C SER A 139 -1.76 -21.98 21.57
N LEU A 140 -0.50 -22.14 21.16
CA LEU A 140 0.36 -21.06 20.68
C LEU A 140 0.33 -21.01 19.16
N CYS A 141 -0.04 -19.86 18.58
CA CYS A 141 0.00 -19.64 17.12
C CYS A 141 1.44 -19.43 16.63
N ALA A 142 1.68 -19.72 15.34
CA ALA A 142 3.01 -19.70 14.74
C ALA A 142 3.66 -18.31 14.78
N GLU A 143 2.89 -17.25 14.52
CA GLU A 143 3.37 -15.87 14.53
C GLU A 143 3.82 -15.45 15.93
N ARG A 144 3.03 -15.81 16.95
CA ARG A 144 3.36 -15.54 18.35
C ARG A 144 4.60 -16.30 18.79
N ALA A 145 4.78 -17.53 18.33
CA ALA A 145 6.00 -18.30 18.58
C ALA A 145 7.23 -17.63 17.95
N ALA A 146 7.12 -17.16 16.70
CA ALA A 146 8.19 -16.46 16.00
C ALA A 146 8.56 -15.13 16.67
N ILE A 147 7.57 -14.32 17.05
CA ILE A 147 7.85 -13.04 17.73
C ILE A 147 8.42 -13.28 19.14
N ALA A 148 7.92 -14.28 19.88
CA ALA A 148 8.51 -14.64 21.17
C ALA A 148 9.98 -15.07 21.03
N ARG A 149 10.31 -15.76 19.94
CA ARG A 149 11.70 -16.09 19.60
C ARG A 149 12.53 -14.85 19.31
N ALA A 150 12.03 -13.93 18.46
CA ALA A 150 12.71 -12.67 18.17
C ALA A 150 12.97 -11.84 19.44
N ALA A 151 11.97 -11.73 20.32
CA ALA A 151 12.09 -11.04 21.59
C ALA A 151 13.11 -11.71 22.54
N SER A 152 13.20 -13.05 22.51
CA SER A 152 14.20 -13.81 23.28
C SER A 152 15.62 -13.55 22.79
N ASP A 153 15.77 -13.22 21.51
CA ASP A 153 17.03 -12.79 20.89
C ASP A 153 17.18 -11.25 20.92
N PHE A 154 16.52 -10.61 21.90
CA PHE A 154 16.61 -9.18 22.25
C PHE A 154 16.20 -8.18 21.15
N GLN A 155 15.41 -8.62 20.16
CA GLN A 155 14.82 -7.68 19.19
C GLN A 155 13.75 -6.82 19.87
N GLN A 156 13.72 -5.53 19.52
CA GLN A 156 12.69 -4.63 20.03
C GLN A 156 11.40 -4.77 19.23
N ALA A 157 10.30 -4.34 19.83
CA ALA A 157 8.99 -4.32 19.16
C ALA A 157 8.98 -3.47 17.88
N GLU A 158 9.70 -2.33 17.89
CA GLU A 158 9.88 -1.43 16.75
C GLU A 158 10.69 -2.04 15.61
N ASP A 159 11.54 -3.02 15.91
CA ASP A 159 12.40 -3.67 14.91
C ASP A 159 11.60 -4.65 14.05
N VAL A 160 10.44 -5.14 14.51
CA VAL A 160 9.60 -6.10 13.79
C VAL A 160 8.94 -5.44 12.58
N VAL A 161 9.35 -5.83 11.37
CA VAL A 161 8.95 -5.14 10.12
C VAL A 161 8.17 -6.04 9.14
N ALA A 162 8.31 -7.36 9.22
CA ALA A 162 7.56 -8.27 8.36
C ALA A 162 7.23 -9.59 9.07
N ILE A 163 6.07 -10.16 8.75
CA ILE A 163 5.62 -11.47 9.23
C ILE A 163 5.03 -12.24 8.05
N ALA A 164 5.53 -13.42 7.77
CA ALA A 164 5.01 -14.30 6.73
C ALA A 164 4.55 -15.62 7.33
N THR A 165 3.36 -16.08 6.96
CA THR A 165 2.78 -17.32 7.50
C THR A 165 2.28 -18.23 6.39
N ALA A 166 2.48 -19.53 6.56
CA ALA A 166 2.01 -20.56 5.64
C ALA A 166 1.58 -21.85 6.38
N ASP A 167 0.54 -22.49 5.86
CA ASP A 167 0.33 -23.92 6.03
C ASP A 167 1.30 -24.69 5.09
N PRO A 168 2.23 -25.50 5.61
CA PRO A 168 3.17 -26.26 4.78
C PRO A 168 2.50 -27.33 3.89
N GLN A 169 1.22 -27.65 4.12
CA GLN A 169 0.46 -28.64 3.36
C GLN A 169 -0.51 -28.02 2.36
N ASP A 170 -0.53 -26.69 2.22
CA ASP A 170 -1.38 -25.95 1.27
C ASP A 170 -2.89 -26.26 1.38
N LYS A 171 -3.38 -26.61 2.58
CA LYS A 171 -4.80 -26.91 2.82
C LYS A 171 -5.61 -25.70 3.24
N ILE A 172 -4.96 -24.74 3.92
CA ILE A 172 -5.63 -23.54 4.45
C ILE A 172 -4.94 -22.22 4.04
N ASN A 173 -4.07 -22.27 3.02
CA ASN A 173 -3.51 -21.07 2.41
C ASN A 173 -4.54 -20.40 1.46
N PRO A 174 -4.58 -19.06 1.37
CA PRO A 174 -3.84 -18.09 2.18
C PRO A 174 -4.37 -18.02 3.61
N LEU A 175 -3.45 -17.93 4.57
CA LEU A 175 -3.77 -17.89 6.00
C LEU A 175 -3.41 -16.53 6.60
N TRP A 176 -4.40 -15.87 7.19
CA TRP A 176 -4.19 -14.66 7.98
C TRP A 176 -4.02 -15.00 9.47
N PRO A 177 -3.32 -14.14 10.25
CA PRO A 177 -3.28 -14.29 11.70
C PRO A 177 -4.70 -14.36 12.26
N CYS A 178 -4.93 -15.26 13.22
CA CYS A 178 -6.23 -15.38 13.89
C CYS A 178 -6.56 -14.11 14.69
N GLU A 179 -7.79 -13.97 15.16
CA GLU A 179 -8.25 -12.79 15.92
C GLU A 179 -7.36 -12.47 17.14
N VAL A 180 -6.87 -13.50 17.84
CA VAL A 180 -5.96 -13.34 18.99
C VAL A 180 -4.62 -12.77 18.54
N CYS A 181 -4.05 -13.29 17.45
CA CYS A 181 -2.81 -12.77 16.88
C CYS A 181 -3.01 -11.35 16.34
N GLN A 182 -4.13 -11.05 15.69
CA GLN A 182 -4.45 -9.70 15.21
C GLN A 182 -4.55 -8.69 16.37
N SER A 183 -5.20 -9.05 17.48
CA SER A 183 -5.27 -8.20 18.67
C SER A 183 -3.90 -7.99 19.32
N TRP A 184 -2.95 -8.91 19.13
CA TRP A 184 -1.59 -8.71 19.62
C TRP A 184 -0.78 -7.84 18.67
N LEU A 185 -0.88 -8.08 17.36
CA LEU A 185 -0.27 -7.25 16.34
C LEU A 185 -0.76 -5.80 16.39
N SER A 186 -2.03 -5.56 16.74
CA SER A 186 -2.53 -4.19 16.90
C SER A 186 -1.84 -3.40 18.02
N LYS A 187 -1.27 -4.07 19.02
CA LYS A 187 -0.44 -3.45 20.07
C LYS A 187 1.00 -3.20 19.60
N LEU A 188 1.45 -3.95 18.60
CA LEU A 188 2.77 -3.81 18.00
C LEU A 188 2.81 -2.66 16.97
N ARG A 189 1.71 -2.44 16.23
CA ARG A 189 1.59 -1.42 15.17
C ARG A 189 2.04 -0.01 15.58
N PRO A 190 1.71 0.52 16.77
CA PRO A 190 2.19 1.85 17.17
C PRO A 190 3.72 1.96 17.28
N GLN A 191 4.42 0.85 17.50
CA GLN A 191 5.88 0.78 17.58
C GLN A 191 6.52 0.57 16.20
N SER A 192 5.82 -0.12 15.29
CA SER A 192 6.27 -0.40 13.93
C SER A 192 5.15 -0.13 12.93
N PRO A 193 5.00 1.14 12.46
CA PRO A 193 3.96 1.53 11.52
C PRO A 193 4.22 1.01 10.10
N GLU A 194 5.38 0.41 9.83
CA GLU A 194 5.69 -0.20 8.53
C GLU A 194 5.45 -1.71 8.53
N ILE A 195 4.95 -2.28 9.63
CA ILE A 195 4.82 -3.73 9.77
C ILE A 195 3.92 -4.32 8.70
N SER A 196 4.49 -5.28 7.97
CA SER A 196 3.81 -6.01 6.90
C SER A 196 3.49 -7.43 7.33
N VAL A 197 2.25 -7.87 7.07
CA VAL A 197 1.80 -9.24 7.28
C VAL A 197 1.53 -9.86 5.92
N LEU A 198 2.16 -10.99 5.64
CA LEU A 198 2.14 -11.68 4.36
C LEU A 198 1.39 -13.01 4.50
N ALA A 199 0.35 -13.20 3.70
CA ALA A 199 -0.37 -14.47 3.58
C ALA A 199 -0.07 -15.08 2.21
N VAL A 200 0.71 -16.15 2.19
CA VAL A 200 1.13 -16.79 0.93
C VAL A 200 0.00 -17.65 0.35
N SER A 201 -0.08 -17.74 -0.98
CA SER A 201 -1.04 -18.59 -1.69
C SER A 201 -0.73 -20.07 -1.53
N SER A 202 0.56 -20.40 -1.42
CA SER A 202 1.07 -21.76 -1.42
C SER A 202 2.47 -21.82 -0.80
N SER A 203 2.92 -23.05 -0.52
CA SER A 203 4.26 -23.38 -0.03
C SER A 203 5.40 -22.91 -0.95
N SER A 204 5.11 -22.60 -2.22
CA SER A 204 6.07 -21.99 -3.14
C SER A 204 6.46 -20.56 -2.76
N CYS A 205 5.63 -19.87 -1.96
CA CYS A 205 5.76 -18.46 -1.60
C CYS A 205 5.86 -17.49 -2.80
N ARG A 206 5.46 -17.93 -4.00
CA ARG A 206 5.56 -17.11 -5.23
C ARG A 206 4.49 -16.04 -5.35
N SER A 207 3.29 -16.32 -4.83
CA SER A 207 2.22 -15.34 -4.77
C SER A 207 1.71 -15.20 -3.35
N PHE A 208 1.39 -13.97 -2.96
CA PHE A 208 1.00 -13.64 -1.59
C PHE A 208 0.14 -12.40 -1.53
N LEU A 209 -0.56 -12.23 -0.41
CA LEU A 209 -1.31 -11.03 -0.07
C LEU A 209 -0.56 -10.26 1.00
N VAL A 210 -0.66 -8.94 0.98
CA VAL A 210 0.02 -8.05 1.92
C VAL A 210 -1.00 -7.24 2.70
N LYS A 211 -0.81 -7.16 4.02
CA LYS A 211 -1.43 -6.14 4.85
C LYS A 211 -0.36 -5.30 5.52
N VAL A 212 -0.44 -3.98 5.37
CA VAL A 212 0.41 -3.03 6.10
C VAL A 212 -0.48 -2.33 7.12
N ASN A 213 -0.08 -2.34 8.39
CA ASN A 213 -0.92 -1.85 9.50
C ASN A 213 -2.32 -2.44 9.59
N GLY A 214 -2.53 -3.63 9.02
CA GLY A 214 -3.84 -4.29 8.99
C GLY A 214 -4.67 -3.99 7.74
N GLU A 215 -4.29 -3.00 6.95
CA GLU A 215 -4.97 -2.64 5.71
C GLU A 215 -4.39 -3.43 4.54
N PRO A 216 -5.23 -4.07 3.70
CA PRO A 216 -4.78 -4.78 2.51
C PRO A 216 -4.06 -3.81 1.57
N GLN A 217 -2.94 -4.26 1.01
CA GLN A 217 -2.18 -3.51 0.02
C GLN A 217 -2.34 -4.20 -1.34
N PRO A 218 -2.77 -3.49 -2.40
CA PRO A 218 -2.74 -4.04 -3.75
C PRO A 218 -1.28 -4.31 -4.15
N PRO A 219 -1.01 -5.29 -5.02
CA PRO A 219 0.30 -5.42 -5.61
C PRO A 219 0.74 -4.08 -6.22
N PRO A 220 2.03 -3.75 -6.20
CA PRO A 220 2.54 -2.66 -7.02
C PRO A 220 2.11 -3.03 -8.42
N GLN A 221 1.30 -2.19 -9.06
CA GLN A 221 0.98 -2.41 -10.45
C GLN A 221 2.32 -2.38 -11.16
N PRO A 222 2.80 -3.51 -11.74
CA PRO A 222 3.93 -3.40 -12.64
C PRO A 222 3.45 -2.37 -13.65
N MET A 223 4.20 -1.29 -13.80
CA MET A 223 3.96 -0.39 -14.91
C MET A 223 4.20 -1.24 -16.14
N LEU A 224 3.11 -1.81 -16.66
CA LEU A 224 3.14 -2.64 -17.82
C LEU A 224 3.81 -1.77 -18.88
N PRO A 225 4.86 -2.23 -19.58
CA PRO A 225 5.11 -1.65 -20.88
C PRO A 225 3.77 -1.75 -21.62
N PRO A 226 3.30 -0.65 -22.25
CA PRO A 226 1.93 -0.56 -22.74
C PRO A 226 1.58 -1.83 -23.48
N SER A 227 0.49 -2.46 -23.04
CA SER A 227 -0.05 -3.66 -23.69
C SER A 227 -0.07 -3.42 -25.19
N PRO A 228 0.46 -4.33 -26.03
CA PRO A 228 0.27 -4.18 -27.45
C PRO A 228 -1.22 -4.36 -27.73
N PHE A 229 -1.87 -3.23 -28.04
CA PHE A 229 -3.20 -3.04 -28.64
C PHE A 229 -4.42 -3.09 -27.72
N VAL A 230 -5.10 -1.93 -27.59
CA VAL A 230 -6.40 -1.64 -28.24
C VAL A 230 -6.50 -0.14 -28.59
N GLY A 231 -6.45 0.22 -29.88
CA GLY A 231 -7.08 1.45 -30.40
C GLY A 231 -6.28 2.76 -30.42
N ALA A 232 -5.48 2.97 -31.46
CA ALA A 232 -5.21 4.27 -32.12
C ALA A 232 -4.77 5.52 -31.31
N LEU A 233 -4.17 5.39 -30.13
CA LEU A 233 -3.66 6.54 -29.36
C LEU A 233 -2.19 6.32 -28.94
N ALA A 234 -1.46 7.42 -28.78
CA ALA A 234 -0.01 7.59 -28.93
C ALA A 234 0.88 6.56 -28.20
N PRO A 235 2.05 6.18 -28.78
CA PRO A 235 3.03 5.34 -28.12
C PRO A 235 3.81 6.18 -27.09
N TRP A 236 3.21 6.42 -25.91
CA TRP A 236 3.79 7.26 -24.85
C TRP A 236 5.30 6.97 -24.57
N PRO A 237 5.79 5.70 -24.58
CA PRO A 237 7.22 5.40 -24.45
C PRO A 237 8.13 6.00 -25.52
N GLU A 238 7.66 6.14 -26.77
CA GLU A 238 8.47 6.71 -27.87
C GLU A 238 8.62 8.23 -27.74
N LEU A 239 7.71 8.86 -26.99
CA LEU A 239 7.72 10.29 -26.70
C LEU A 239 8.50 10.64 -25.42
N LEU A 240 8.91 9.64 -24.64
CA LEU A 240 9.65 9.82 -23.41
C LEU A 240 11.16 9.98 -23.67
N GLU A 241 11.77 10.91 -22.94
CA GLU A 241 13.22 11.03 -22.85
C GLU A 241 13.65 11.23 -21.39
N LEU A 242 14.76 10.63 -20.99
CA LEU A 242 15.32 10.85 -19.66
C LEU A 242 15.98 12.23 -19.56
N ALA A 243 15.92 12.82 -18.36
CA ALA A 243 16.68 14.00 -18.01
C ALA A 243 18.16 13.65 -17.81
N GLU A 244 19.04 14.65 -17.96
CA GLU A 244 20.48 14.45 -17.81
C GLU A 244 20.84 13.91 -16.42
N GLY A 245 21.56 12.79 -16.37
CA GLY A 245 21.98 12.15 -15.11
C GLY A 245 20.93 11.24 -14.46
N THR A 246 19.75 11.08 -15.06
CA THR A 246 18.74 10.10 -14.60
C THR A 246 18.91 8.77 -15.34
N THR A 247 18.89 7.65 -14.62
CA THR A 247 19.00 6.29 -15.18
C THR A 247 17.74 5.46 -15.02
N GLU A 248 16.91 5.81 -14.04
CA GLU A 248 15.63 5.16 -13.77
C GLU A 248 14.60 5.64 -14.80
N TRP A 249 13.82 4.73 -15.38
CA TRP A 249 12.69 5.06 -16.24
C TRP A 249 11.39 5.25 -15.45
N PRO A 250 10.38 5.95 -15.99
CA PRO A 250 9.08 6.13 -15.31
C PRO A 250 8.44 4.83 -14.83
N TRP A 251 8.54 3.74 -15.60
CA TRP A 251 8.00 2.41 -15.25
C TRP A 251 8.76 1.64 -14.18
N GLU A 252 9.94 2.13 -13.81
CA GLU A 252 10.73 1.58 -12.71
C GLU A 252 10.46 2.36 -11.41
N ALA A 253 9.83 3.53 -11.51
CA ALA A 253 9.55 4.39 -10.39
C ALA A 253 8.42 3.83 -9.52
N LYS A 254 8.64 3.86 -8.20
CA LYS A 254 7.62 3.50 -7.22
C LYS A 254 6.48 4.51 -7.16
N ASP A 255 6.82 5.80 -7.17
CA ASP A 255 5.88 6.92 -7.08
C ASP A 255 6.15 7.89 -8.23
N LEU A 256 5.48 7.68 -9.36
CA LEU A 256 5.58 8.54 -10.53
C LEU A 256 4.66 9.75 -10.40
N VAL A 257 5.27 10.94 -10.34
CA VAL A 257 4.57 12.23 -10.32
C VAL A 257 4.60 12.82 -11.72
N TYR A 258 3.44 13.30 -12.18
CA TYR A 258 3.28 13.98 -13.45
C TYR A 258 2.95 15.46 -13.25
N VAL A 259 3.58 16.31 -14.06
CA VAL A 259 3.24 17.73 -14.22
C VAL A 259 3.40 18.11 -15.69
N ASP A 260 2.52 18.95 -16.21
CA ASP A 260 2.58 19.40 -17.61
C ASP A 260 2.41 20.91 -17.74
N GLY A 261 2.81 21.40 -18.91
CA GLY A 261 2.71 22.80 -19.27
C GLY A 261 3.34 23.13 -20.61
N ALA A 262 3.25 24.40 -20.98
CA ALA A 262 3.98 24.96 -22.12
C ALA A 262 5.47 25.13 -21.76
N TRP A 263 5.78 25.64 -20.57
CA TRP A 263 7.13 25.88 -20.06
C TRP A 263 7.91 26.97 -20.84
N THR A 264 7.17 27.95 -21.36
CA THR A 264 7.72 29.10 -22.08
C THR A 264 8.46 30.03 -21.13
N PHE A 265 9.68 30.46 -21.47
CA PHE A 265 10.46 31.40 -20.66
C PHE A 265 10.61 31.00 -19.18
N LEU A 266 10.92 29.72 -18.93
CA LEU A 266 11.00 29.09 -17.60
C LEU A 266 11.47 30.03 -16.47
N HIS A 267 10.53 30.47 -15.64
CA HIS A 267 10.74 31.45 -14.58
C HIS A 267 10.66 30.85 -13.16
N SER A 268 10.82 31.67 -12.14
CA SER A 268 10.90 31.25 -10.72
C SER A 268 9.67 30.48 -10.24
N ALA A 269 8.46 30.88 -10.65
CA ALA A 269 7.23 30.21 -10.24
C ALA A 269 7.13 28.79 -10.83
N GLN A 270 7.42 28.61 -12.12
CA GLN A 270 7.49 27.30 -12.76
C GLN A 270 8.61 26.42 -12.16
N GLN A 271 9.78 26.99 -11.85
CA GLN A 271 10.83 26.25 -11.15
C GLN A 271 10.42 25.82 -9.72
N SER A 272 9.63 26.64 -9.03
CA SER A 272 9.06 26.28 -7.72
C SER A 272 8.12 25.07 -7.85
N ILE A 273 7.27 25.06 -8.88
CA ILE A 273 6.34 23.95 -9.16
C ILE A 273 7.12 22.66 -9.43
N LEU A 274 8.14 22.69 -10.31
CA LEU A 274 8.96 21.51 -10.60
C LEU A 274 9.66 20.98 -9.35
N ARG A 275 10.21 21.86 -8.51
CA ARG A 275 10.84 21.48 -7.23
C ARG A 275 9.85 20.83 -6.28
N GLN A 276 8.66 21.41 -6.14
CA GLN A 276 7.62 20.90 -5.26
C GLN A 276 7.09 19.55 -5.77
N ALA A 277 6.81 19.42 -7.07
CA ALA A 277 6.38 18.18 -7.68
C ALA A 277 7.41 17.06 -7.48
N ARG A 278 8.70 17.36 -7.67
CA ARG A 278 9.80 16.41 -7.40
C ARG A 278 9.81 15.89 -5.96
N SER A 279 9.41 16.71 -4.99
CA SER A 279 9.37 16.29 -3.58
C SER A 279 8.20 15.35 -3.23
N ARG A 280 7.25 15.13 -4.15
CA ARG A 280 6.04 14.32 -3.92
C ARG A 280 6.13 12.88 -4.41
N GLY A 281 7.24 12.48 -5.02
CA GLY A 281 7.46 11.10 -5.45
C GLY A 281 8.90 10.79 -5.79
N SER A 282 9.16 9.56 -6.19
CA SER A 282 10.51 9.06 -6.50
C SER A 282 10.98 9.47 -7.90
N HIS A 283 10.06 9.77 -8.82
CA HIS A 283 10.33 10.13 -10.21
C HIS A 283 9.40 11.26 -10.66
N LEU A 284 9.97 12.33 -11.27
CA LEU A 284 9.18 13.43 -11.83
C LEU A 284 9.18 13.34 -13.35
N LEU A 285 8.02 13.03 -13.92
CA LEU A 285 7.75 13.09 -15.35
C LEU A 285 7.13 14.45 -15.71
N VAL A 286 7.76 15.17 -16.63
CA VAL A 286 7.27 16.48 -17.08
C VAL A 286 6.75 16.44 -18.51
N GLY A 287 5.46 16.67 -18.70
CA GLY A 287 4.83 16.81 -20.01
C GLY A 287 5.09 18.19 -20.63
N ILE A 288 5.51 18.22 -21.89
CA ILE A 288 5.72 19.47 -22.65
C ILE A 288 4.78 19.48 -23.84
N HIS A 289 3.87 20.45 -23.88
CA HIS A 289 2.95 20.62 -25.00
C HIS A 289 3.71 21.04 -26.27
N SER A 290 3.39 20.42 -27.41
CA SER A 290 3.92 20.81 -28.73
C SER A 290 3.41 22.17 -29.17
N ASP A 291 4.09 22.75 -30.17
CA ASP A 291 3.66 24.03 -30.75
C ASP A 291 2.27 23.88 -31.40
N GLU A 292 1.99 22.72 -32.00
CA GLU A 292 0.69 22.35 -32.56
C GLU A 292 -0.41 22.24 -31.49
N THR A 293 -0.12 21.59 -30.36
CA THR A 293 -1.06 21.49 -29.23
C THR A 293 -1.41 22.86 -28.68
N LEU A 294 -0.39 23.70 -28.45
CA LEU A 294 -0.60 25.07 -27.98
C LEU A 294 -1.38 25.90 -29.00
N GLN A 295 -1.09 25.77 -30.28
CA GLN A 295 -1.79 26.52 -31.34
C GLN A 295 -3.26 26.13 -31.48
N THR A 296 -3.61 24.89 -31.14
CA THR A 296 -4.98 24.38 -31.18
C THR A 296 -5.82 24.86 -29.99
N GLU A 297 -5.19 24.92 -28.81
CA GLU A 297 -5.86 25.25 -27.55
C GLU A 297 -5.85 26.74 -27.22
N PHE A 298 -5.00 27.51 -27.91
CA PHE A 298 -4.81 28.92 -27.65
C PHE A 298 -4.72 29.75 -28.94
N ASN A 299 -5.45 30.86 -28.97
CA ASN A 299 -5.60 31.73 -30.13
C ASN A 299 -4.47 32.78 -30.33
N GLY A 300 -3.37 32.70 -29.58
CA GLY A 300 -2.24 33.63 -29.71
C GLY A 300 -0.97 33.00 -30.26
N PRO A 301 0.11 33.79 -30.41
CA PRO A 301 1.34 33.33 -31.03
C PRO A 301 2.11 32.35 -30.12
N ILE A 302 2.73 31.35 -30.73
CA ILE A 302 3.73 30.52 -30.06
C ILE A 302 4.95 31.38 -29.77
N LEU A 303 5.24 31.56 -28.48
CA LEU A 303 6.25 32.52 -28.00
C LEU A 303 7.67 31.93 -28.02
N GLU A 304 7.79 30.61 -27.85
CA GLU A 304 9.05 29.89 -27.83
C GLU A 304 8.86 28.49 -28.42
N SER A 305 9.79 28.04 -29.27
CA SER A 305 9.65 26.77 -29.97
C SER A 305 9.71 25.56 -29.02
N PHE A 306 8.95 24.52 -29.36
CA PHE A 306 8.90 23.27 -28.61
C PHE A 306 10.29 22.71 -28.28
N GLN A 307 11.21 22.72 -29.24
CA GLN A 307 12.57 22.18 -29.05
C GLN A 307 13.35 22.93 -27.96
N ILE A 308 13.21 24.25 -27.86
CA ILE A 308 13.89 25.06 -26.84
C ILE A 308 13.28 24.78 -25.46
N ARG A 309 11.95 24.74 -25.38
CA ARG A 309 11.21 24.43 -24.14
C ARG A 309 11.57 23.03 -23.64
N ALA A 310 11.53 22.04 -24.51
CA ALA A 310 11.85 20.66 -24.18
C ALA A 310 13.30 20.47 -23.72
N GLY A 311 14.28 21.00 -24.47
CA GLY A 311 15.69 20.90 -24.08
C GLY A 311 15.97 21.57 -22.73
N ARG A 312 15.31 22.69 -22.42
CA ARG A 312 15.44 23.37 -21.12
C ARG A 312 14.87 22.56 -19.97
N ILE A 313 13.70 21.94 -20.16
CA ILE A 313 13.08 21.08 -19.14
C ILE A 313 13.89 19.80 -18.94
N GLN A 314 14.44 19.20 -20.01
CA GLN A 314 15.28 18.01 -19.93
C GLN A 314 16.55 18.22 -19.10
N GLN A 315 17.12 19.42 -19.16
CA GLN A 315 18.33 19.80 -18.40
C GLN A 315 18.02 20.30 -16.98
N ASN A 316 16.75 20.31 -16.57
CA ASN A 316 16.36 20.82 -15.27
C ASN A 316 16.65 19.78 -14.17
N ARG A 317 17.41 20.19 -13.15
CA ARG A 317 17.84 19.34 -12.01
C ARG A 317 16.72 18.65 -11.20
N TYR A 318 15.48 19.11 -11.30
CA TYR A 318 14.36 18.51 -10.57
C TYR A 318 13.60 17.48 -11.42
N VAL A 319 13.86 17.45 -12.73
CA VAL A 319 13.15 16.61 -13.70
C VAL A 319 13.89 15.29 -13.83
N SER A 320 13.14 14.19 -13.90
CA SER A 320 13.67 12.84 -14.07
C SER A 320 13.51 12.36 -15.50
N SER A 321 12.37 12.67 -16.11
CA SER A 321 12.09 12.41 -17.52
C SER A 321 11.12 13.45 -18.07
N ILE A 322 11.08 13.57 -19.39
CA ILE A 322 10.17 14.43 -20.11
C ILE A 322 9.26 13.60 -21.01
N LEU A 323 8.00 14.00 -21.14
CA LEU A 323 7.08 13.52 -22.16
C LEU A 323 6.95 14.61 -23.23
N LYS A 324 7.54 14.35 -24.40
CA LYS A 324 7.43 15.21 -25.58
C LYS A 324 6.01 15.14 -26.15
N ASP A 325 5.56 16.24 -26.75
CA ASP A 325 4.24 16.31 -27.39
C ASP A 325 3.11 15.86 -26.44
N ALA A 326 3.17 16.33 -25.19
CA ALA A 326 2.16 15.99 -24.19
C ALA A 326 0.81 16.61 -24.60
N PRO A 327 -0.30 15.85 -24.56
CA PRO A 327 -1.61 16.35 -24.92
C PRO A 327 -2.07 17.43 -23.95
N TRP A 328 -2.97 18.29 -24.40
CA TRP A 328 -3.56 19.30 -23.53
C TRP A 328 -4.49 18.71 -22.48
N CYS A 329 -5.28 17.69 -22.81
CA CYS A 329 -6.11 17.00 -21.83
C CYS A 329 -5.41 15.74 -21.36
N LEU A 330 -5.30 15.56 -20.04
CA LEU A 330 -4.75 14.34 -19.47
C LEU A 330 -5.79 13.22 -19.56
N THR A 331 -5.47 12.17 -20.34
CA THR A 331 -6.38 11.06 -20.59
C THR A 331 -6.20 9.91 -19.60
N LEU A 332 -7.25 9.11 -19.40
CA LEU A 332 -7.19 7.89 -18.59
C LEU A 332 -6.16 6.89 -19.14
N ASP A 333 -6.11 6.76 -20.47
CA ASP A 333 -5.14 5.91 -21.16
C ASP A 333 -3.70 6.32 -20.83
N MET A 334 -3.40 7.61 -20.87
CA MET A 334 -2.08 8.12 -20.54
C MET A 334 -1.72 7.85 -19.07
N ILE A 335 -2.66 8.10 -18.14
CA ILE A 335 -2.46 7.84 -16.70
C ILE A 335 -2.14 6.36 -16.46
N GLN A 336 -2.91 5.46 -17.06
CA GLN A 336 -2.75 4.01 -16.87
C GLN A 336 -1.49 3.47 -17.58
N SER A 337 -1.28 3.85 -18.83
CA SER A 337 -0.15 3.38 -19.65
C SER A 337 1.19 3.85 -19.10
N LEU A 338 1.23 5.06 -18.56
CA LEU A 338 2.41 5.62 -17.91
C LEU A 338 2.39 5.45 -16.40
N GLY A 339 1.48 4.67 -15.80
CA GLY A 339 1.49 4.40 -14.35
C GLY A 339 1.58 5.66 -13.47
N ILE A 340 0.93 6.74 -13.87
CA ILE A 340 0.98 8.03 -13.16
C ILE A 340 0.23 7.88 -11.83
N SER A 341 0.98 7.96 -10.73
CA SER A 341 0.44 7.82 -9.37
C SER A 341 -0.14 9.14 -8.81
N ARG A 342 0.37 10.27 -9.29
CA ARG A 342 -0.02 11.61 -8.83
C ARG A 342 0.16 12.63 -9.94
N VAL A 343 -0.78 13.56 -10.02
CA VAL A 343 -0.72 14.71 -10.94
C VAL A 343 -0.60 15.97 -10.11
N VAL A 344 0.39 16.80 -10.39
CA VAL A 344 0.62 18.06 -9.68
C VAL A 344 0.37 19.23 -10.63
N THR A 345 -0.35 20.25 -10.16
CA THR A 345 -0.54 21.51 -10.89
C THR A 345 -0.43 22.71 -9.96
N GLY A 346 -0.06 23.87 -10.50
CA GLY A 346 -0.02 25.13 -9.75
C GLY A 346 -1.41 25.70 -9.47
N SER A 347 -1.50 26.65 -8.53
CA SER A 347 -2.75 27.38 -8.25
C SER A 347 -3.13 28.33 -9.38
N VAL A 348 -2.15 28.80 -10.15
CA VAL A 348 -2.37 29.45 -11.45
C VAL A 348 -2.58 28.32 -12.46
N CYS A 349 -3.80 28.19 -12.98
CA CYS A 349 -4.11 27.07 -13.86
C CYS A 349 -3.46 27.24 -15.23
N LYS A 350 -3.21 26.14 -15.95
CA LYS A 350 -2.50 26.19 -17.23
C LYS A 350 -3.17 27.05 -18.31
N ARG A 351 -4.49 27.26 -18.24
CA ARG A 351 -5.21 28.21 -19.10
C ARG A 351 -4.86 29.65 -18.76
N GLN A 352 -4.87 30.00 -17.48
CA GLN A 352 -4.47 31.33 -17.01
C GLN A 352 -3.00 31.60 -17.35
N ASP A 353 -2.14 30.58 -17.23
CA ASP A 353 -0.71 30.71 -17.50
C ASP A 353 -0.40 31.07 -18.98
N VAL A 354 -1.12 30.47 -19.93
CA VAL A 354 -1.04 30.83 -21.37
C VAL A 354 -1.93 32.03 -21.74
N GLY A 355 -2.77 32.50 -20.81
CA GLY A 355 -3.65 33.67 -20.91
C GLY A 355 -4.94 33.45 -21.71
N SER A 356 -5.58 32.29 -21.53
CA SER A 356 -6.94 32.02 -21.98
C SER A 356 -7.93 32.25 -20.83
N ASP A 357 -8.91 33.13 -21.04
CA ASP A 357 -9.93 33.53 -20.06
C ASP A 357 -11.32 32.92 -20.35
N GLU A 358 -11.41 31.91 -21.24
CA GLU A 358 -12.70 31.33 -21.62
C GLU A 358 -13.31 30.44 -20.50
N ASP A 359 -14.25 31.03 -19.76
CA ASP A 359 -15.11 30.34 -18.81
C ASP A 359 -16.04 29.35 -19.53
N GLY A 360 -15.86 28.04 -19.28
CA GLY A 360 -16.77 26.98 -19.74
C GLY A 360 -16.12 25.79 -20.46
N ALA A 361 -14.84 25.87 -20.81
CA ALA A 361 -14.16 24.75 -21.48
C ALA A 361 -13.78 23.61 -20.49
N VAL A 362 -13.81 22.37 -20.98
CA VAL A 362 -13.61 21.13 -20.19
C VAL A 362 -12.31 21.19 -19.39
N ASP A 363 -12.35 20.86 -18.10
CA ASP A 363 -11.15 20.84 -17.28
C ASP A 363 -10.12 19.80 -17.80
N PRO A 364 -8.90 20.22 -18.18
CA PRO A 364 -7.88 19.32 -18.71
C PRO A 364 -7.44 18.25 -17.70
N TYR A 365 -7.72 18.44 -16.42
CA TYR A 365 -7.40 17.49 -15.34
C TYR A 365 -8.62 16.78 -14.75
N HIS A 366 -9.79 16.81 -15.42
CA HIS A 366 -11.01 16.19 -14.88
C HIS A 366 -10.81 14.71 -14.52
N VAL A 367 -10.15 13.93 -15.38
CA VAL A 367 -9.85 12.51 -15.14
C VAL A 367 -9.02 12.32 -13.87
N ALA A 368 -7.95 13.09 -13.71
CA ALA A 368 -7.09 13.01 -12.52
C ALA A 368 -7.82 13.44 -11.25
N ARG A 369 -8.75 14.41 -11.35
CA ARG A 369 -9.59 14.82 -10.22
C ARG A 369 -10.59 13.74 -9.84
N GLU A 370 -11.26 13.11 -10.81
CA GLU A 370 -12.19 12.02 -10.58
C GLU A 370 -11.52 10.80 -9.93
N LEU A 371 -10.28 10.52 -10.31
CA LEU A 371 -9.45 9.46 -9.71
C LEU A 371 -8.87 9.84 -8.33
N GLY A 372 -9.00 11.10 -7.90
CA GLY A 372 -8.47 11.57 -6.61
C GLY A 372 -6.94 11.67 -6.55
N ILE A 373 -6.27 11.73 -7.71
CA ILE A 373 -4.79 11.78 -7.81
C ILE A 373 -4.24 13.17 -8.16
N LEU A 374 -5.13 14.16 -8.37
CA LEU A 374 -4.77 15.55 -8.63
C LEU A 374 -4.44 16.30 -7.33
N GLU A 375 -3.25 16.88 -7.24
CA GLU A 375 -2.81 17.77 -6.19
C GLU A 375 -2.55 19.18 -6.75
N VAL A 376 -3.24 20.17 -6.18
CA VAL A 376 -3.00 21.59 -6.50
C VAL A 376 -2.06 22.17 -5.46
N ILE A 377 -0.91 22.68 -5.90
CA ILE A 377 0.08 23.34 -5.05
C ILE A 377 0.04 24.85 -5.24
N PRO A 378 0.25 25.66 -4.17
CA PRO A 378 0.35 27.11 -4.32
C PRO A 378 1.50 27.50 -5.24
N SER A 379 1.20 28.29 -6.27
CA SER A 379 2.22 28.93 -7.10
C SER A 379 3.03 29.92 -6.25
N LEU A 380 4.30 30.15 -6.63
CA LEU A 380 5.17 31.08 -5.90
C LEU A 380 4.63 32.52 -5.93
N ASP A 381 4.07 32.90 -7.08
CA ASP A 381 3.50 34.21 -7.38
C ASP A 381 2.50 34.06 -8.55
N GLU A 382 1.89 35.17 -8.97
CA GLU A 382 0.92 35.23 -10.07
C GLU A 382 1.57 35.45 -11.45
N THR A 383 2.90 35.29 -11.57
CA THR A 383 3.61 35.45 -12.84
C THR A 383 3.16 34.38 -13.82
N THR A 384 2.71 34.81 -14.99
CA THR A 384 2.35 33.93 -16.11
C THR A 384 3.35 34.02 -17.25
N GLU A 385 3.40 33.01 -18.12
CA GLU A 385 4.22 33.02 -19.34
C GLU A 385 3.96 34.27 -20.20
N ARG A 386 2.69 34.69 -20.30
CA ARG A 386 2.31 35.93 -21.00
C ARG A 386 2.89 37.18 -20.33
N SER A 387 2.79 37.29 -19.00
CA SER A 387 3.32 38.45 -18.28
C SER A 387 4.84 38.59 -18.44
N VAL A 388 5.55 37.45 -18.50
CA VAL A 388 6.99 37.40 -18.75
C VAL A 388 7.30 37.89 -20.16
N HIS A 389 6.55 37.41 -21.16
CA HIS A 389 6.68 37.88 -22.54
C HIS A 389 6.44 39.38 -22.69
N GLU A 390 5.35 39.90 -22.13
CA GLU A 390 5.01 41.33 -22.16
C GLU A 390 6.11 42.18 -21.52
N SER A 391 6.68 41.73 -20.40
CA SER A 391 7.83 42.36 -19.74
C SER A 391 9.07 42.36 -20.63
N HIS A 392 9.37 41.26 -21.33
CA HIS A 392 10.48 41.21 -22.29
C HIS A 392 10.27 42.16 -23.48
N VAL A 393 9.06 42.21 -24.04
CA VAL A 393 8.71 43.13 -25.14
C VAL A 393 8.81 44.58 -24.68
N ALA A 394 8.30 44.90 -23.48
CA ALA A 394 8.37 46.25 -22.91
C ALA A 394 9.82 46.71 -22.70
N ARG A 395 10.72 45.81 -22.26
CA ARG A 395 12.16 46.10 -22.12
C ARG A 395 12.91 46.22 -23.45
N ALA A 396 12.40 45.58 -24.50
CA ALA A 396 13.01 45.60 -25.84
C ALA A 396 12.57 46.81 -26.68
N ARG A 397 11.55 47.56 -26.26
CA ARG A 397 11.15 48.81 -26.91
C ARG A 397 12.13 49.93 -26.49
N PRO A 398 12.81 50.59 -27.44
CA PRO A 398 13.84 51.60 -27.16
C PRO A 398 13.28 52.89 -26.53
#